data_AF-A0A353M2R1-F1
#
_entry.id   AF-A0A353M2R1-F1
#
_cell.length_a   1.000
_cell.length_b   1.000
_cell.length_c   1.000
_cell.angle_alpha   90.00
_cell.angle_beta   90.00
_cell.angle_gamma   90.00
#
_symmetry.space_group_name_H-M   'P 1'
#
loop_
_entity.id
_entity.type
_entity.pdbx_description
1 polymer ?
#
loop_
_entity_poly.entity_id
_entity_poly.type
_entity_poly.pdbx_seq_one_letter_code
_entity_poly.pdbx_strand_id
1 'polypeptide(L)'
;LEALVEKAPEVPLVGKVLVDADELFDLLDIIRTAIPEEVKRAEAVSSEKDKMIADGQEQAERMVAKAEEYATKLVRNSEIYRQAEAESKLLLESTKRQVEEMEQGARDYAKEVLT
;
A
#
# COMPACT_ATOMS: atom_id res chain seq x y z
N LEU A 1 -3.41 32.47 32.70
CA LEU A 1 -3.98 31.74 33.86
C LEU A 1 -2.94 31.55 34.96
N GLU A 2 -1.83 30.86 34.70
CA GLU A 2 -0.78 30.65 35.72
C GLU A 2 -0.24 31.96 36.33
N ALA A 3 0.11 32.94 35.49
CA ALA A 3 0.55 34.26 35.94
C ALA A 3 -0.54 35.08 36.67
N LEU A 4 -1.83 34.79 36.44
CA LEU A 4 -2.95 35.44 37.13
C LEU A 4 -3.07 34.89 38.56
N VAL A 5 -2.87 33.58 38.72
CA VAL A 5 -2.87 32.88 40.01
C VAL A 5 -1.63 33.23 40.83
N GLU A 6 -0.45 33.36 40.21
CA GLU A 6 0.81 33.71 40.88
C GLU A 6 0.82 35.13 41.48
N LYS A 7 0.10 36.07 40.85
CA LYS A 7 0.07 37.49 41.25
C LYS A 7 -1.13 37.83 42.13
N ALA A 8 -2.06 36.90 42.29
CA ALA A 8 -3.29 37.10 43.05
C ALA A 8 -3.00 37.19 44.56
N PRO A 9 -3.59 38.15 45.29
CA PRO A 9 -3.42 38.25 46.74
C PRO A 9 -3.88 36.96 47.45
N GLU A 10 -3.03 36.39 48.30
CA GLU A 10 -3.42 35.29 49.17
C GLU A 10 -4.30 35.76 50.34
N VAL A 11 -5.32 34.97 50.66
CA VAL A 11 -6.20 35.16 51.80
C VAL A 11 -5.63 34.39 53.02
N PRO A 12 -5.17 35.08 54.07
CA PRO A 12 -4.56 34.43 55.24
C PRO A 12 -5.51 33.44 55.93
N LEU A 13 -4.96 32.36 56.50
CA LEU A 13 -5.67 31.31 57.26
C LEU A 13 -6.64 30.43 56.45
N VAL A 14 -6.87 30.71 55.17
CA VAL A 14 -7.81 29.96 54.31
C VAL A 14 -7.10 29.23 53.16
N GLY A 15 -5.85 29.58 52.84
CA GLY A 15 -5.07 28.93 51.77
C GLY A 15 -5.65 29.16 50.36
N LYS A 16 -6.35 30.27 50.16
CA LYS A 16 -7.01 30.64 48.89
C LYS A 16 -6.41 31.92 48.33
N VAL A 17 -6.47 32.10 47.02
CA VAL A 17 -6.08 33.34 46.33
C VAL A 17 -7.32 34.11 45.87
N LEU A 18 -7.27 35.44 45.92
CA LEU A 18 -8.31 36.32 45.45
C LEU A 18 -8.04 36.68 43.98
N VAL A 19 -8.93 36.24 43.09
CA VAL A 19 -8.81 36.49 41.64
C VAL A 19 -9.95 37.39 41.20
N ASP A 20 -9.65 38.36 40.33
CA ASP A 20 -10.66 39.20 39.69
C ASP A 20 -11.53 38.33 38.76
N ALA A 21 -12.85 38.39 38.96
CA ALA A 21 -13.78 37.57 38.20
C ALA A 21 -13.84 38.00 36.73
N ASP A 22 -13.77 39.30 36.45
CA ASP A 22 -13.88 39.83 35.09
C ASP A 22 -12.63 39.45 34.28
N GLU A 23 -11.43 39.58 34.86
CA GLU A 23 -10.18 39.16 34.20
C GLU A 23 -10.13 37.64 33.94
N LEU A 24 -10.70 36.84 34.85
CA LEU A 24 -10.83 35.39 34.65
C LEU A 24 -11.84 35.06 33.54
N PHE A 25 -12.98 35.77 33.48
CA PHE A 25 -13.99 35.56 32.44
C PHE A 25 -13.46 35.95 31.06
N ASP A 26 -12.72 37.05 30.94
CA ASP A 26 -12.07 37.46 29.69
C ASP A 26 -11.09 36.38 29.17
N LEU A 27 -10.28 35.81 30.07
CA LEU A 27 -9.38 34.69 29.75
C LEU A 27 -10.14 33.43 29.31
N LEU A 28 -11.25 33.12 29.98
CA LEU A 28 -12.10 31.98 29.62
C LEU A 28 -12.78 32.20 28.25
N ASP A 29 -13.17 33.41 27.92
CA ASP A 29 -13.76 33.74 26.61
C ASP A 29 -12.73 33.64 25.47
N ILE A 30 -11.49 34.05 25.70
CA ILE A 30 -10.39 33.82 24.76
C ILE A 30 -10.19 32.32 24.52
N ILE A 31 -10.11 31.51 25.58
CA ILE A 31 -9.94 30.05 25.47
C ILE A 31 -11.14 29.44 24.73
N ARG A 32 -12.36 29.83 25.11
CA ARG A 32 -13.61 29.36 24.50
C ARG A 32 -13.68 29.66 23.01
N THR A 33 -13.07 30.76 22.56
CA THR A 33 -13.08 31.17 21.15
C THR A 33 -11.92 30.55 20.36
N ALA A 34 -10.72 30.49 20.95
CA ALA A 34 -9.51 30.08 20.25
C ALA A 34 -9.38 28.54 20.14
N ILE A 35 -9.69 27.80 21.20
CA ILE A 35 -9.50 26.35 21.23
C ILE A 35 -10.32 25.60 20.18
N PRO A 36 -11.63 25.91 19.97
CA PRO A 36 -12.41 25.18 18.97
C PRO A 36 -11.85 25.31 17.56
N GLU A 37 -11.33 26.48 17.20
CA GLU A 37 -10.72 26.71 15.89
C GLU A 37 -9.39 25.97 15.74
N GLU A 38 -8.57 25.93 16.79
CA GLU A 38 -7.32 25.15 16.80
C GLU A 38 -7.58 23.64 16.65
N VAL A 39 -8.62 23.13 17.34
CA VAL A 39 -9.02 21.72 17.25
C VAL A 39 -9.50 21.39 15.84
N LYS A 40 -10.37 22.21 15.24
CA LYS A 40 -10.81 22.01 13.85
C LYS A 40 -9.64 22.04 12.87
N ARG A 41 -8.68 22.94 13.06
CA ARG A 41 -7.46 22.98 12.23
C ARG A 41 -6.66 21.69 12.37
N ALA A 42 -6.45 21.20 13.59
CA ALA A 42 -5.73 19.96 13.84
C ALA A 42 -6.44 18.75 13.20
N GLU A 43 -7.78 18.67 13.30
CA GLU A 43 -8.59 17.64 12.66
C GLU A 43 -8.47 17.68 11.13
N ALA A 44 -8.53 18.88 10.54
CA ALA A 44 -8.37 19.06 9.10
C ALA A 44 -6.98 18.58 8.62
N VAL A 45 -5.91 18.97 9.31
CA VAL A 45 -4.55 18.52 9.00
C VAL A 45 -4.41 17.01 9.14
N SER A 46 -5.00 16.41 10.18
CA SER A 46 -5.00 14.96 10.35
C SER A 46 -5.72 14.26 9.21
N SER A 47 -6.90 14.75 8.82
CA SER A 47 -7.68 14.18 7.72
C SER A 47 -6.96 14.32 6.37
N GLU A 48 -6.31 15.46 6.12
CA GLU A 48 -5.52 15.66 4.89
C GLU A 48 -4.31 14.73 4.84
N LYS A 49 -3.63 14.53 5.97
CA LYS A 49 -2.52 13.58 6.09
C LYS A 49 -2.98 12.16 5.79
N ASP A 50 -4.08 11.72 6.38
CA ASP A 50 -4.60 10.37 6.16
C ASP A 50 -4.99 10.15 4.69
N LYS A 51 -5.62 11.16 4.07
CA LYS A 51 -5.92 11.14 2.63
C LYS A 51 -4.65 11.06 1.78
N MET A 52 -3.63 11.87 2.08
CA MET A 52 -2.35 11.85 1.37
C MET A 52 -1.67 10.48 1.46
N ILE A 53 -1.74 9.83 2.63
CA ILE A 53 -1.20 8.47 2.82
C ILE A 53 -1.96 7.46 1.97
N ALA A 54 -3.29 7.50 1.98
CA ALA A 54 -4.13 6.60 1.20
C ALA A 54 -3.88 6.77 -0.31
N ASP A 55 -3.86 8.01 -0.80
CA ASP A 55 -3.58 8.33 -2.20
C ASP A 55 -2.17 7.86 -2.61
N GLY A 56 -1.19 8.00 -1.71
CA GLY A 56 0.19 7.54 -1.91
C GLY A 56 0.30 6.02 -1.99
N GLN A 57 -0.41 5.29 -1.11
CA GLN A 57 -0.47 3.83 -1.13
C GLN A 57 -1.09 3.31 -2.43
N GLU A 58 -2.21 3.88 -2.85
CA GLU A 58 -2.89 3.51 -4.10
C GLU A 58 -2.00 3.79 -5.33
N GLN A 59 -1.26 4.90 -5.32
CA GLN A 59 -0.28 5.20 -6.38
C GLN A 59 0.88 4.19 -6.41
N ALA A 60 1.41 3.81 -5.25
CA ALA A 60 2.47 2.83 -5.15
C ALA A 60 2.02 1.45 -5.67
N GLU A 61 0.84 0.99 -5.26
CA GLU A 61 0.26 -0.27 -5.74
C GLU A 61 0.08 -0.27 -7.27
N ARG A 62 -0.48 0.81 -7.83
CA ARG A 62 -0.60 0.96 -9.29
C ARG A 62 0.74 0.95 -10.00
N MET A 63 1.77 1.54 -9.40
CA MET A 63 3.11 1.58 -9.99
C MET A 63 3.73 0.18 -10.02
N VAL A 64 3.61 -0.59 -8.92
CA VAL A 64 4.07 -1.98 -8.87
C VAL A 64 3.36 -2.84 -9.90
N ALA A 65 2.03 -2.78 -9.96
CA ALA A 65 1.25 -3.55 -10.94
C ALA A 65 1.67 -3.24 -12.39
N LYS A 66 1.89 -1.97 -12.73
CA LYS A 66 2.39 -1.57 -14.06
C LYS A 66 3.80 -2.09 -14.33
N ALA A 67 4.68 -2.06 -13.33
CA ALA A 67 6.04 -2.56 -13.47
C ALA A 67 6.07 -4.08 -13.71
N GLU A 68 5.24 -4.84 -12.99
CA GLU A 68 5.08 -6.28 -13.18
C GLU A 68 4.53 -6.64 -14.57
N GLU A 69 3.52 -5.90 -15.03
CA GLU A 69 2.98 -6.06 -16.39
C GLU A 69 4.05 -5.79 -17.45
N TYR A 70 4.82 -4.71 -17.28
CA TYR A 70 5.89 -4.35 -18.19
C TYR A 70 7.02 -5.38 -18.21
N ALA A 71 7.44 -5.87 -17.03
CA ALA A 71 8.43 -6.94 -16.91
C ALA A 71 7.97 -8.22 -17.61
N THR A 72 6.70 -8.60 -17.43
CA THR A 72 6.11 -9.77 -18.11
C THR A 72 6.14 -9.61 -19.62
N LYS A 73 5.81 -8.42 -20.13
CA LYS A 73 5.88 -8.10 -21.57
C LYS A 73 7.32 -8.17 -22.09
N LEU A 74 8.28 -7.62 -21.36
CA LEU A 74 9.70 -7.68 -21.75
C LEU A 74 10.21 -9.12 -21.83
N VAL A 75 9.90 -9.95 -20.83
CA VAL A 75 10.32 -11.37 -20.83
C VAL A 75 9.70 -12.12 -22.01
N ARG A 76 8.39 -11.95 -22.26
CA ARG A 76 7.73 -12.58 -23.42
C ARG A 76 8.31 -12.15 -24.76
N ASN A 77 8.67 -10.87 -24.87
CA ASN A 77 9.28 -10.32 -26.09
C ASN A 77 10.79 -10.58 -26.18
N SER A 78 11.40 -11.15 -25.13
CA SER A 78 12.81 -11.50 -25.14
C SER A 78 13.09 -12.53 -26.22
N GLU A 79 14.18 -12.32 -26.94
CA GLU A 79 14.69 -13.27 -27.94
C GLU A 79 14.94 -14.65 -27.33
N ILE A 80 15.37 -14.69 -26.06
CA ILE A 80 15.57 -15.93 -25.29
C ILE A 80 14.25 -16.69 -25.13
N TYR A 81 13.15 -16.01 -24.80
CA TYR A 81 11.84 -16.64 -24.64
C TYR A 81 11.32 -17.16 -25.98
N ARG A 82 11.44 -16.38 -27.05
CA ARG A 82 11.05 -16.80 -28.42
C ARG A 82 11.86 -18.01 -28.89
N GLN A 83 13.16 -18.02 -28.64
CA GLN A 83 14.03 -19.14 -28.98
C GLN A 83 13.67 -20.40 -28.18
N ALA A 84 13.46 -20.28 -26.88
CA ALA A 84 13.05 -21.39 -26.02
C ALA A 84 11.67 -21.96 -26.43
N GLU A 85 10.73 -21.11 -26.84
CA GLU A 85 9.43 -21.54 -27.35
C GLU A 85 9.57 -22.29 -28.69
N ALA A 86 10.40 -21.78 -29.60
CA ALA A 86 10.66 -22.43 -30.89
C ALA A 86 11.33 -23.80 -30.70
N GLU A 87 12.34 -23.89 -29.84
CA GLU A 87 13.03 -25.14 -29.50
C GLU A 87 12.08 -26.15 -28.84
N SER A 88 11.24 -25.69 -27.91
CA SER A 88 10.21 -26.55 -27.29
C SER A 88 9.23 -27.11 -28.32
N LYS A 89 8.81 -26.30 -29.31
CA LYS A 89 7.92 -26.77 -30.40
C LYS A 89 8.61 -27.83 -31.26
N LEU A 90 9.86 -27.61 -31.63
CA LEU A 90 10.65 -28.58 -32.41
C LEU A 90 10.83 -29.90 -31.65
N LEU A 91 11.13 -29.84 -30.35
CA LEU A 91 11.23 -31.02 -29.50
C LEU A 91 9.89 -31.78 -29.41
N LEU A 92 8.78 -31.06 -29.28
CA LEU A 92 7.46 -31.67 -29.22
C LEU A 92 7.12 -32.39 -30.53
N GLU A 93 7.46 -31.78 -31.67
CA GLU A 93 7.24 -32.37 -32.99
C GLU A 93 8.12 -33.60 -33.22
N SER A 94 9.41 -33.53 -32.86
CA SER A 94 10.32 -34.67 -32.99
C SER A 94 9.93 -35.83 -32.07
N THR A 95 9.44 -35.53 -30.87
CA THR A 95 8.93 -36.54 -29.94
C THR A 95 7.68 -37.22 -30.48
N LYS A 96 6.73 -36.45 -31.03
CA LYS A 96 5.52 -37.01 -31.67
C LYS A 96 5.88 -37.95 -32.81
N ARG A 97 6.79 -37.54 -33.68
CA ARG A 97 7.25 -38.37 -34.81
C ARG A 97 7.90 -39.67 -34.33
N GLN A 98 8.77 -39.60 -33.32
CA GLN A 98 9.40 -40.79 -32.74
C GLN A 98 8.36 -41.75 -32.13
N VAL A 99 7.34 -41.22 -31.45
CA VAL A 99 6.25 -42.04 -30.91
C VAL A 99 5.49 -42.74 -32.03
N GLU A 100 5.12 -42.01 -33.10
CA GLU A 100 4.45 -42.59 -34.27
C GLU A 100 5.29 -43.69 -34.94
N GLU A 101 6.58 -43.45 -35.14
CA GLU A 101 7.52 -44.44 -35.68
C GLU A 101 7.63 -45.68 -34.77
N MET A 102 7.68 -45.49 -33.46
CA MET A 102 7.77 -46.57 -32.48
C MET A 102 6.49 -47.40 -32.44
N GLU A 103 5.31 -46.76 -32.50
CA GLU A 103 4.02 -47.45 -32.59
C GLU A 103 3.90 -48.25 -33.90
N GLN A 104 4.32 -47.66 -35.02
CA GLN A 104 4.34 -48.33 -36.32
C GLN A 104 5.24 -49.57 -36.29
N GLY A 105 6.48 -49.41 -35.81
CA GLY A 105 7.45 -50.51 -35.69
C GLY A 105 6.96 -51.63 -34.77
N ALA A 106 6.32 -51.29 -33.64
CA ALA A 106 5.73 -52.27 -32.74
C ALA A 106 4.58 -53.06 -33.41
N ARG A 107 3.73 -52.39 -34.20
CA ARG A 107 2.65 -53.04 -34.96
C ARG A 107 3.18 -53.96 -36.04
N ASP A 108 4.21 -53.54 -36.77
CA ASP A 108 4.78 -54.34 -37.85
C ASP A 108 5.54 -55.56 -37.31
N TYR A 109 6.29 -55.40 -36.21
CA TYR A 109 6.90 -56.53 -35.50
C TYR A 109 5.86 -57.52 -34.99
N ALA A 110 4.74 -57.04 -34.41
CA ALA A 110 3.66 -57.91 -33.96
C ALA A 110 3.07 -58.74 -35.11
N LYS A 111 2.90 -58.15 -36.30
CA LYS A 111 2.41 -58.89 -37.48
C LYS A 111 3.40 -59.95 -37.92
N GLU A 112 4.70 -59.64 -37.96
CA GLU A 112 5.73 -60.60 -38.37
C GLU A 112 5.81 -61.81 -37.45
N VAL A 113 5.65 -61.62 -36.13
CA VAL A 113 5.67 -62.73 -35.15
C VAL A 113 4.38 -63.57 -35.16
N LEU A 114 3.25 -62.99 -35.57
CA LEU A 114 1.93 -63.65 -35.62
C LEU A 114 1.64 -64.38 -36.94
N THR A 115 2.55 -64.31 -37.92
CA THR A 115 2.43 -64.97 -39.24
C THR A 115 3.40 -66.14 -39.34
#